data_AF-A0A1F7I3K9-F1
#
_entry.id   AF-A0A1F7I3K9-F1
#
_cell.length_a   1.000
_cell.length_b   1.000
_cell.length_c   1.000
_cell.angle_alpha   90.00
_cell.angle_beta   90.00
_cell.angle_gamma   90.00
#
_symmetry.space_group_name_H-M   'P 1'
#
loop_
_entity.id
_entity.type
_entity.pdbx_description
1 polymer ?
#
loop_
_entity_poly.entity_id
_entity_poly.type
_entity_poly.pdbx_seq_one_letter_code
_entity_poly.pdbx_strand_id
1 'polypeptide(L)'
;MYKGKYSKNICAFLQASQRADGSWGNMLNSALALLTLRNFGIENNDALTWMRAHLEDAYKPWPFCKDPTIHGKAYTAGSAALTAAVCAAALEPLHISKKVTRSYNSSLVPAIISTVPPIFQKQAQEVSARYLETSAGYACTQIAHDTYKALGQPKAISEAVLSELAKAQGLGWLAYSLFDEVIDEKHVEMVPLAQCLYRYMLAIFQTYGSRGFNAEASEIYTQMDSAQQWELMHCTMPQKQLPDFQAYDVLAEKSAGYMLGPLALLYHLGFEAQSKEIIQTKRFFHNFLIAKQLGDDMHDWSEDLKAKRLNSVSAWLLDRTQNHLEELFWDQGVSVFLIIIRKHIHAAESALRLNSAITKPSHLKKHVDYLKNMCEITTRERQKAKDFLSHYKRK
;
A
#
# COMPACT_ATOMS: atom_id res chain seq x y z
N MET A 1 8.84 4.31 0.38
CA MET A 1 9.92 3.72 1.23
C MET A 1 11.18 3.43 0.42
N TYR A 2 12.36 3.86 0.89
CA TYR A 2 13.65 3.71 0.20
C TYR A 2 14.09 2.23 0.03
N LYS A 3 14.32 1.77 -1.21
CA LYS A 3 14.61 0.36 -1.56
C LYS A 3 16.11 0.01 -1.64
N GLY A 4 16.98 0.78 -0.99
CA GLY A 4 18.41 0.44 -0.90
C GLY A 4 19.25 0.77 -2.14
N LYS A 5 18.77 1.62 -3.06
CA LYS A 5 19.49 2.07 -4.28
C LYS A 5 20.91 2.60 -4.02
N TYR A 6 21.15 3.15 -2.83
CA TYR A 6 22.43 3.72 -2.39
C TYR A 6 23.09 2.89 -1.27
N SER A 7 22.70 1.63 -1.06
CA SER A 7 23.34 0.76 -0.05
C SER A 7 24.86 0.68 -0.22
N LYS A 8 25.34 0.61 -1.47
CA LYS A 8 26.78 0.67 -1.80
C LYS A 8 27.43 1.99 -1.36
N ASN A 9 26.74 3.12 -1.51
CA ASN A 9 27.26 4.42 -1.08
C ASN A 9 27.30 4.53 0.45
N ILE A 10 26.34 3.92 1.13
CA ILE A 10 26.29 3.87 2.60
C ILE A 10 27.41 2.95 3.13
N CYS A 11 27.68 1.82 2.48
CA CYS A 11 28.84 0.98 2.79
C CYS A 11 30.15 1.76 2.60
N ALA A 12 30.31 2.43 1.45
CA ALA A 12 31.49 3.23 1.16
C ALA A 12 31.67 4.38 2.16
N PHE A 13 30.58 5.03 2.57
CA PHE A 13 30.58 6.05 3.62
C PHE A 13 31.04 5.48 4.97
N LEU A 14 30.52 4.32 5.37
CA LEU A 14 30.88 3.69 6.65
C LEU A 14 32.34 3.22 6.66
N GLN A 15 32.84 2.71 5.53
CA GLN A 15 34.24 2.33 5.35
C GLN A 15 35.17 3.55 5.35
N ALA A 16 34.80 4.62 4.64
CA ALA A 16 35.57 5.87 4.64
C ALA A 16 35.57 6.59 5.99
N SER A 17 34.60 6.27 6.86
CA SER A 17 34.52 6.81 8.23
C SER A 17 35.40 6.05 9.23
N GLN A 18 35.99 4.93 8.83
CA GLN A 18 36.99 4.20 9.63
C GLN A 18 38.34 4.90 9.52
N ARG A 19 38.90 5.28 10.65
CA ARG A 19 40.20 5.91 10.76
C ARG A 19 41.31 4.85 10.79
N ALA A 20 42.54 5.28 10.54
CA ALA A 20 43.71 4.40 10.49
C ALA A 20 44.00 3.67 11.81
N ASP A 21 43.49 4.19 12.94
CA ASP A 21 43.57 3.58 14.28
C ASP A 21 42.44 2.56 14.55
N GLY A 22 41.60 2.28 13.56
CA GLY A 22 40.46 1.39 13.69
C GLY A 22 39.25 2.00 14.40
N SER A 23 39.27 3.30 14.73
CA SER A 23 38.10 3.99 15.26
C SER A 23 37.14 4.45 14.16
N TRP A 24 35.84 4.52 14.46
CA TRP A 24 34.86 5.13 13.57
C TRP A 24 34.54 6.54 14.07
N GLY A 25 34.37 7.49 13.14
CA GLY A 25 34.22 8.92 13.45
C GLY A 25 32.97 9.28 14.27
N ASN A 26 31.97 9.91 13.65
CA ASN A 26 30.76 10.32 14.36
C ASN A 26 29.90 9.08 14.68
N MET A 27 29.74 8.77 15.98
CA MET A 27 29.05 7.57 16.43
C MET A 27 27.58 7.51 16.00
N LEU A 28 26.88 8.65 15.98
CA LEU A 28 25.52 8.74 15.48
C LEU A 28 25.44 8.41 13.98
N ASN A 29 26.36 8.93 13.17
CA ASN A 29 26.39 8.64 11.73
C ASN A 29 26.69 7.16 11.46
N SER A 30 27.63 6.56 12.21
CA SER A 30 27.93 5.13 12.12
C SER A 30 26.72 4.29 12.54
N ALA A 31 25.99 4.67 13.58
CA ALA A 31 24.81 3.96 14.03
C ALA A 31 23.66 4.04 13.01
N LEU A 32 23.43 5.22 12.41
CA LEU A 32 22.45 5.40 11.33
C LEU A 32 22.81 4.57 10.10
N ALA A 33 24.08 4.55 9.69
CA ALA A 33 24.56 3.76 8.57
C ALA A 33 24.39 2.25 8.84
N LEU A 34 24.78 1.79 10.03
CA LEU A 34 24.63 0.39 10.44
C LEU A 34 23.17 -0.04 10.49
N LEU A 35 22.29 0.76 11.11
CA LEU A 35 20.85 0.48 11.19
C LEU A 35 20.23 0.41 9.78
N THR A 36 20.64 1.31 8.89
CA THR A 36 20.17 1.36 7.50
C THR A 36 20.67 0.16 6.70
N LEU A 37 21.95 -0.22 6.80
CA LEU A 37 22.52 -1.37 6.11
C LEU A 37 21.89 -2.69 6.58
N ARG A 38 21.66 -2.82 7.89
CA ARG A 38 21.01 -4.02 8.45
C ARG A 38 19.55 -4.15 8.01
N ASN A 39 18.82 -3.05 7.81
CA ASN A 39 17.49 -3.08 7.18
C ASN A 39 17.51 -3.65 5.75
N PHE A 40 18.66 -3.67 5.08
CA PHE A 40 18.87 -4.31 3.78
C PHE A 40 19.55 -5.69 3.87
N GLY A 41 19.71 -6.25 5.07
CA GLY A 41 20.39 -7.53 5.28
C GLY A 41 21.91 -7.49 5.09
N ILE A 42 22.51 -6.29 5.15
CA ILE A 42 23.96 -6.10 5.05
C ILE A 42 24.52 -5.85 6.45
N GLU A 43 25.38 -6.73 6.93
CA GLU A 43 26.04 -6.60 8.23
C GLU A 43 27.47 -6.07 8.08
N ASN A 44 27.90 -5.23 9.03
CA ASN A 44 29.28 -4.77 9.16
C ASN A 44 29.74 -5.04 10.61
N ASN A 45 30.32 -6.21 10.81
CA ASN A 45 30.65 -6.74 12.12
C ASN A 45 31.76 -5.95 12.82
N ASP A 46 32.68 -5.36 12.06
CA ASP A 46 33.80 -4.59 12.62
C ASP A 46 33.28 -3.29 13.26
N ALA A 47 32.43 -2.55 12.55
CA ALA A 47 31.82 -1.33 13.07
C ALA A 47 30.86 -1.61 14.25
N LEU A 48 30.14 -2.73 14.24
CA LEU A 48 29.31 -3.16 15.37
C LEU A 48 30.16 -3.51 16.60
N THR A 49 31.28 -4.22 16.39
CA THR A 49 32.21 -4.59 17.46
C THR A 49 32.84 -3.35 18.09
N TRP A 50 33.29 -2.40 17.25
CA TRP A 50 33.80 -1.12 17.71
C TRP A 50 32.75 -0.35 18.51
N MET A 51 31.51 -0.27 18.01
CA MET A 51 30.42 0.45 18.68
C MET A 51 30.07 -0.13 20.06
N ARG A 52 30.14 -1.46 20.22
CA ARG A 52 29.98 -2.12 21.53
C ARG A 52 31.12 -1.77 22.50
N ALA A 53 32.33 -1.64 21.98
CA ALA A 53 33.51 -1.33 22.78
C ALA A 53 33.60 0.14 23.22
N HIS A 54 32.81 1.04 22.62
CA HIS A 54 32.85 2.49 22.86
C HIS A 54 31.46 3.06 23.23
N LEU A 55 30.66 2.27 23.96
CA LEU A 55 29.27 2.64 24.31
C LEU A 55 29.18 3.94 25.13
N GLU A 56 30.23 4.31 25.85
CA GLU A 56 30.31 5.59 26.57
C GLU A 56 30.14 6.80 25.62
N ASP A 57 30.56 6.67 24.36
CA ASP A 57 30.43 7.73 23.36
C ASP A 57 28.99 7.89 22.84
N ALA A 58 28.10 6.92 23.10
CA ALA A 58 26.69 6.98 22.73
C ALA A 58 25.92 8.01 23.57
N TYR A 59 26.46 8.43 24.72
CA TYR A 59 25.89 9.45 25.59
C TYR A 59 26.35 10.88 25.25
N LYS A 60 27.20 11.05 24.22
CA LYS A 60 27.60 12.37 23.73
C LYS A 60 26.53 12.91 22.77
N PRO A 61 26.24 14.22 22.79
CA PRO A 61 25.29 14.84 21.86
C PRO A 61 25.94 15.04 20.49
N TRP A 62 26.11 13.95 19.73
CA TRP A 62 26.72 14.03 18.41
C TRP A 62 25.89 14.88 17.45
N PRO A 63 26.52 15.71 16.61
CA PRO A 63 25.83 16.51 15.60
C PRO A 63 24.95 15.64 14.69
N PHE A 64 23.67 15.99 14.60
CA PHE A 64 22.67 15.33 13.74
C PHE A 64 22.29 16.22 12.56
N CYS A 65 21.98 17.49 12.83
CA CYS A 65 21.62 18.46 11.80
C CYS A 65 22.25 19.83 12.07
N LYS A 66 22.29 20.67 11.02
CA LYS A 66 22.65 22.08 11.16
C LYS A 66 21.35 22.84 11.44
N ASP A 67 21.33 23.56 12.56
CA ASP A 67 20.26 24.48 12.92
C ASP A 67 20.39 25.74 12.04
N PRO A 68 19.28 26.40 11.61
CA PRO A 68 19.32 27.74 11.05
C PRO A 68 20.25 28.70 11.81
N THR A 69 20.90 29.56 11.04
CA THR A 69 21.89 30.53 11.55
C THR A 69 21.24 31.50 12.53
N ILE A 70 21.62 31.44 13.81
CA ILE A 70 21.20 32.43 14.83
C ILE A 70 22.34 33.46 14.97
N HIS A 71 22.05 34.73 14.72
CA HIS A 71 23.03 35.84 14.76
C HIS A 71 24.31 35.61 13.92
N GLY A 72 24.16 35.09 12.70
CA GLY A 72 25.29 34.91 11.77
C GLY A 72 26.22 33.72 12.09
N LYS A 73 25.90 32.91 13.10
CA LYS A 73 26.64 31.67 13.42
C LYS A 73 25.77 30.44 13.15
N ALA A 74 26.32 29.49 12.40
CA ALA A 74 25.68 28.20 12.18
C ALA A 74 25.89 27.32 13.42
N TYR A 75 24.80 26.77 13.96
CA TYR A 75 24.84 25.86 15.09
C TYR A 75 24.61 24.42 14.62
N THR A 76 25.30 23.48 15.24
CA THR A 76 25.06 22.04 15.03
C THR A 76 24.21 21.53 16.18
N ALA A 77 23.01 21.05 15.88
CA ALA A 77 22.14 20.43 16.86
C ALA A 77 22.49 18.94 16.98
N GLY A 78 22.65 18.48 18.22
CA GLY A 78 22.91 17.09 18.59
C GLY A 78 22.21 16.78 19.90
N SER A 79 21.77 15.54 20.08
CA SER A 79 21.07 15.11 21.30
C SER A 79 21.67 13.79 21.79
N ALA A 80 22.15 13.79 23.02
CA ALA A 80 22.70 12.59 23.66
C ALA A 80 21.65 11.48 23.73
N ALA A 81 20.38 11.83 23.98
CA ALA A 81 19.29 10.86 23.99
C ALA A 81 19.02 10.26 22.61
N LEU A 82 19.08 11.08 21.55
CA LEU A 82 18.94 10.60 20.17
C LEU A 82 20.10 9.70 19.78
N THR A 83 21.34 10.11 20.07
CA THR A 83 22.53 9.29 19.83
C THR A 83 22.44 7.95 20.53
N ALA A 84 22.11 7.93 21.82
CA ALA A 84 21.98 6.71 22.60
C ALA A 84 20.88 5.79 22.03
N ALA A 85 19.71 6.34 21.69
CA ALA A 85 18.60 5.57 21.12
C ALA A 85 18.96 4.92 19.78
N VAL A 86 19.62 5.66 18.88
CA VAL A 86 20.02 5.13 17.56
C VAL A 86 21.15 4.10 17.70
N CYS A 87 22.11 4.30 18.61
CA CYS A 87 23.15 3.31 18.90
C CYS A 87 22.55 2.02 19.47
N ALA A 88 21.60 2.13 20.41
CA ALA A 88 20.89 0.97 20.96
C ALA A 88 20.16 0.19 19.86
N ALA A 89 19.42 0.88 18.98
CA ALA A 89 18.73 0.25 17.85
C ALA A 89 19.71 -0.41 16.86
N ALA A 90 20.87 0.21 16.60
CA ALA A 90 21.89 -0.36 15.73
C ALA A 90 22.56 -1.61 16.32
N LEU A 91 22.63 -1.73 17.65
CA LEU A 91 23.27 -2.83 18.37
C LEU A 91 22.33 -4.00 18.70
N GLU A 92 21.02 -3.74 18.82
CA GLU A 92 20.01 -4.77 19.06
C GLU A 92 19.95 -5.76 17.88
N PRO A 93 19.81 -7.08 18.10
CA PRO A 93 19.55 -8.02 17.02
C PRO A 93 18.26 -7.62 16.29
N LEU A 94 18.38 -7.08 15.07
CA LEU A 94 17.24 -6.87 14.21
C LEU A 94 16.59 -8.23 14.00
N HIS A 95 15.34 -8.36 14.44
CA HIS A 95 14.41 -9.32 13.85
C HIS A 95 14.15 -8.85 12.42
N ILE A 96 15.12 -9.08 11.54
CA ILE A 96 14.90 -9.07 10.12
C ILE A 96 13.91 -10.21 9.91
N SER A 97 12.62 -9.89 9.93
CA SER A 97 11.63 -10.70 9.25
C SER A 97 12.21 -10.90 7.87
N LYS A 98 12.80 -12.08 7.62
CA LYS A 98 13.30 -12.46 6.30
C LYS A 98 12.27 -11.93 5.34
N LYS A 99 12.65 -11.02 4.44
CA LYS A 99 11.83 -10.76 3.27
C LYS A 99 11.78 -12.10 2.59
N VAL A 100 10.74 -12.88 2.90
CA VAL A 100 10.37 -14.01 2.11
C VAL A 100 10.06 -13.36 0.78
N THR A 101 11.00 -13.41 -0.16
CA THR A 101 10.73 -13.34 -1.57
C THR A 101 9.84 -14.55 -1.86
N ARG A 102 8.57 -14.44 -1.45
CA ARG A 102 7.52 -15.29 -1.96
C ARG A 102 7.52 -14.97 -3.44
N SER A 103 7.91 -15.94 -4.25
CA SER A 103 7.56 -15.93 -5.66
C SER A 103 6.03 -15.95 -5.71
N TYR A 104 5.45 -14.77 -5.86
CA TYR A 104 4.01 -14.61 -5.99
C TYR A 104 3.67 -14.93 -7.45
N ASN A 105 2.76 -15.89 -7.67
CA ASN A 105 2.18 -16.19 -8.98
C ASN A 105 3.16 -16.61 -10.11
N SER A 106 4.01 -17.61 -9.88
CA SER A 106 5.01 -18.07 -10.86
C SER A 106 4.44 -18.47 -12.23
N SER A 107 3.19 -18.91 -12.32
CA SER A 107 2.54 -19.27 -13.60
C SER A 107 1.71 -18.16 -14.23
N LEU A 108 1.21 -17.18 -13.46
CA LEU A 108 0.30 -16.14 -13.96
C LEU A 108 1.04 -15.07 -14.76
N VAL A 109 2.20 -14.62 -14.27
CA VAL A 109 2.98 -13.57 -14.92
C VAL A 109 3.41 -14.01 -16.33
N PRO A 110 3.98 -15.21 -16.54
CA PRO A 110 4.22 -15.71 -17.89
C PRO A 110 2.97 -15.74 -18.77
N ALA A 111 1.82 -16.16 -18.23
CA ALA A 111 0.56 -16.22 -18.98
C ALA A 111 0.06 -14.83 -19.42
N ILE A 112 0.23 -13.80 -18.57
CA ILE A 112 -0.09 -12.41 -18.91
C ILE A 112 0.84 -11.90 -20.02
N ILE A 113 2.15 -12.12 -19.88
CA ILE A 113 3.14 -11.69 -20.87
C ILE A 113 2.87 -12.36 -22.23
N SER A 114 2.55 -13.67 -22.25
CA SER A 114 2.24 -14.38 -23.49
C SER A 114 0.91 -13.95 -24.12
N THR A 115 0.02 -13.30 -23.36
CA THR A 115 -1.27 -12.83 -23.87
C THR A 115 -1.12 -11.57 -24.75
N VAL A 116 -0.13 -10.72 -24.47
CA VAL A 116 0.07 -9.47 -25.22
C VAL A 116 0.94 -9.69 -26.48
N PRO A 117 0.77 -8.87 -27.53
CA PRO A 117 1.60 -8.91 -28.73
C PRO A 117 3.11 -8.80 -28.44
N PRO A 118 3.99 -9.41 -29.27
CA PRO A 118 5.44 -9.42 -29.04
C PRO A 118 6.07 -8.06 -28.76
N ILE A 119 5.59 -7.01 -29.44
CA ILE A 119 6.06 -5.63 -29.26
C ILE A 119 5.89 -5.11 -27.82
N PHE A 120 4.91 -5.63 -27.08
CA PHE A 120 4.59 -5.22 -25.72
C PHE A 120 5.16 -6.15 -24.63
N GLN A 121 5.70 -7.32 -24.99
CA GLN A 121 6.08 -8.34 -24.01
C GLN A 121 7.14 -7.87 -23.01
N LYS A 122 8.16 -7.14 -23.49
CA LYS A 122 9.19 -6.58 -22.61
C LYS A 122 8.60 -5.59 -21.60
N GLN A 123 7.76 -4.67 -22.06
CA GLN A 123 7.13 -3.67 -21.20
C GLN A 123 6.14 -4.35 -20.22
N ALA A 124 5.38 -5.34 -20.68
CA ALA A 124 4.49 -6.13 -19.83
C ALA A 124 5.26 -6.90 -18.73
N GLN A 125 6.46 -7.41 -19.03
CA GLN A 125 7.32 -8.05 -18.03
C GLN A 125 7.77 -7.05 -16.95
N GLU A 126 8.25 -5.87 -17.35
CA GLU A 126 8.71 -4.83 -16.42
C GLU A 126 7.56 -4.33 -15.53
N VAL A 127 6.38 -4.11 -16.11
CA VAL A 127 5.17 -3.68 -15.40
C VAL A 127 4.65 -4.79 -14.47
N SER A 128 4.68 -6.05 -14.89
CA SER A 128 4.29 -7.19 -14.05
C SER A 128 5.18 -7.31 -12.82
N ALA A 129 6.50 -7.16 -12.98
CA ALA A 129 7.44 -7.19 -11.86
C ALA A 129 7.19 -6.04 -10.86
N ARG A 130 6.71 -4.89 -11.33
CA ARG A 130 6.41 -3.74 -10.47
C ARG A 130 5.11 -3.90 -9.68
N TYR A 131 4.06 -4.43 -10.31
CA TYR A 131 2.72 -4.38 -9.74
C TYR A 131 2.17 -5.74 -9.28
N LEU A 132 2.51 -6.84 -9.97
CA LEU A 132 2.00 -8.17 -9.65
C LEU A 132 2.89 -8.92 -8.65
N GLU A 133 4.20 -8.66 -8.64
CA GLU A 133 5.14 -9.21 -7.65
C GLU A 133 5.12 -8.44 -6.31
N THR A 134 3.94 -7.94 -5.94
CA THR A 134 3.68 -7.26 -4.68
C THR A 134 2.63 -8.03 -3.88
N SER A 135 2.55 -7.78 -2.56
CA SER A 135 1.47 -8.36 -1.74
C SER A 135 0.09 -7.95 -2.24
N ALA A 136 -0.06 -6.69 -2.68
CA ALA A 136 -1.31 -6.16 -3.22
C ALA A 136 -1.68 -6.81 -4.56
N GLY A 137 -0.74 -6.89 -5.51
CA GLY A 137 -0.94 -7.56 -6.79
C GLY A 137 -1.26 -9.05 -6.64
N TYR A 138 -0.59 -9.72 -5.71
CA TYR A 138 -0.91 -11.11 -5.34
C TYR A 138 -2.33 -11.22 -4.77
N ALA A 139 -2.70 -10.37 -3.81
CA ALA A 139 -4.03 -10.38 -3.21
C ALA A 139 -5.13 -10.14 -4.26
N CYS A 140 -4.92 -9.18 -5.17
CA CYS A 140 -5.82 -8.87 -6.28
C CYS A 140 -6.01 -10.07 -7.20
N THR A 141 -4.92 -10.66 -7.70
CA THR A 141 -5.00 -11.80 -8.64
C THR A 141 -5.55 -13.09 -8.02
N GLN A 142 -5.38 -13.28 -6.71
CA GLN A 142 -5.91 -14.46 -5.99
C GLN A 142 -7.36 -14.31 -5.55
N ILE A 143 -7.97 -13.13 -5.68
CA ILE A 143 -9.27 -12.86 -5.08
C ILE A 143 -10.38 -13.76 -5.61
N ALA A 144 -10.34 -14.14 -6.89
CA ALA A 144 -11.28 -15.10 -7.49
C ALA A 144 -11.09 -16.51 -6.91
N HIS A 145 -9.85 -16.97 -6.76
CA HIS A 145 -9.54 -18.25 -6.13
C HIS A 145 -9.92 -18.28 -4.64
N ASP A 146 -9.70 -17.19 -3.93
CA ASP A 146 -10.10 -17.06 -2.53
C ASP A 146 -11.61 -17.08 -2.38
N THR A 147 -12.33 -16.41 -3.29
CA THR A 147 -13.79 -16.48 -3.37
C THR A 147 -14.24 -17.92 -3.59
N TYR A 148 -13.67 -18.62 -4.57
CA TYR A 148 -13.98 -20.03 -4.84
C TYR A 148 -13.76 -20.92 -3.62
N LYS A 149 -12.61 -20.78 -2.94
CA LYS A 149 -12.27 -21.57 -1.74
C LYS A 149 -13.18 -21.25 -0.54
N ALA A 150 -13.76 -20.04 -0.50
CA ALA A 150 -14.69 -19.65 0.54
C ALA A 150 -16.08 -20.31 0.42
N LEU A 151 -16.43 -20.81 -0.77
CA LEU A 151 -17.72 -21.45 -1.05
C LEU A 151 -17.80 -22.86 -0.42
N GLY A 152 -18.99 -23.26 0.03
CA GLY A 152 -19.19 -24.55 0.71
C GLY A 152 -19.29 -25.77 -0.19
N GLN A 153 -19.96 -25.65 -1.32
CA GLN A 153 -20.12 -26.72 -2.32
C GLN A 153 -20.30 -26.08 -3.70
N PRO A 154 -19.26 -25.42 -4.25
CA PRO A 154 -19.41 -24.86 -5.59
C PRO A 154 -19.66 -26.01 -6.58
N LYS A 155 -20.58 -25.81 -7.53
CA LYS A 155 -20.62 -26.63 -8.75
C LYS A 155 -19.19 -26.67 -9.32
N ALA A 156 -18.78 -27.82 -9.85
CA ALA A 156 -17.44 -27.99 -10.36
C ALA A 156 -17.15 -26.92 -11.44
N ILE A 157 -16.21 -26.03 -11.14
CA ILE A 157 -15.60 -25.13 -12.11
C ILE A 157 -14.25 -25.73 -12.50
N SER A 158 -13.89 -25.66 -13.78
CA SER A 158 -12.57 -26.14 -14.19
C SER A 158 -11.48 -25.18 -13.70
N GLU A 159 -10.32 -25.75 -13.37
CA GLU A 159 -9.14 -24.95 -13.00
C GLU A 159 -8.74 -23.98 -14.12
N ALA A 160 -8.97 -24.36 -15.38
CA ALA A 160 -8.76 -23.51 -16.54
C ALA A 160 -9.59 -22.22 -16.47
N VAL A 161 -10.89 -22.30 -16.12
CA VAL A 161 -11.73 -21.10 -15.99
C VAL A 161 -11.25 -20.22 -14.84
N LEU A 162 -10.93 -20.80 -13.67
CA LEU A 162 -10.40 -20.02 -12.55
C LEU A 162 -9.08 -19.31 -12.90
N SER A 163 -8.19 -20.00 -13.61
CA SER A 163 -6.93 -19.43 -14.10
C SER A 163 -7.15 -18.28 -15.07
N GLU A 164 -8.12 -18.40 -15.97
CA GLU A 164 -8.47 -17.32 -16.91
C GLU A 164 -9.08 -16.11 -16.18
N LEU A 165 -9.94 -16.33 -15.18
CA LEU A 165 -10.47 -15.23 -14.35
C LEU A 165 -9.35 -14.53 -13.56
N ALA A 166 -8.41 -15.29 -12.99
CA ALA A 166 -7.24 -14.72 -12.30
C ALA A 166 -6.35 -13.92 -13.27
N LYS A 167 -6.18 -14.40 -14.51
CA LYS A 167 -5.44 -13.71 -15.58
C LYS A 167 -6.13 -12.41 -15.98
N ALA A 168 -7.44 -12.42 -16.16
CA ALA A 168 -8.23 -11.21 -16.42
C ALA A 168 -8.10 -10.20 -15.29
N GLN A 169 -8.20 -10.65 -14.04
CA GLN A 169 -8.01 -9.79 -12.86
C GLN A 169 -6.62 -9.15 -12.85
N GLY A 170 -5.57 -9.91 -13.18
CA GLY A 170 -4.20 -9.40 -13.30
C GLY A 170 -4.03 -8.40 -14.44
N LEU A 171 -4.59 -8.68 -15.62
CA LEU A 171 -4.57 -7.76 -16.75
C LEU A 171 -5.26 -6.43 -16.41
N GLY A 172 -6.41 -6.49 -15.71
CA GLY A 172 -7.12 -5.31 -15.23
C GLY A 172 -6.31 -4.52 -14.21
N TRP A 173 -5.73 -5.19 -13.21
CA TRP A 173 -4.85 -4.56 -12.22
C TRP A 173 -3.71 -3.79 -12.88
N LEU A 174 -3.05 -4.40 -13.86
CA LEU A 174 -1.98 -3.74 -14.61
C LEU A 174 -2.50 -2.57 -15.46
N ALA A 175 -3.61 -2.75 -16.17
CA ALA A 175 -4.17 -1.71 -17.03
C ALA A 175 -4.52 -0.44 -16.23
N TYR A 176 -5.26 -0.59 -15.13
CA TYR A 176 -5.65 0.54 -14.28
C TYR A 176 -4.46 1.16 -13.56
N SER A 177 -3.48 0.36 -13.10
CA SER A 177 -2.24 0.91 -12.52
C SER A 177 -1.48 1.78 -13.53
N LEU A 178 -1.45 1.41 -14.81
CA LEU A 178 -0.82 2.22 -15.85
C LEU A 178 -1.64 3.45 -16.23
N PHE A 179 -2.97 3.36 -16.23
CA PHE A 179 -3.81 4.54 -16.42
C PHE A 179 -3.61 5.56 -15.29
N ASP A 180 -3.47 5.10 -14.05
CA ASP A 180 -3.12 5.95 -12.91
C ASP A 180 -1.77 6.65 -13.13
N GLU A 181 -0.73 5.93 -13.59
CA GLU A 181 0.57 6.56 -13.90
C GLU A 181 0.50 7.59 -15.03
N VAL A 182 -0.33 7.35 -16.05
CA VAL A 182 -0.55 8.33 -17.13
C VAL A 182 -1.19 9.59 -16.56
N ILE A 183 -2.14 9.44 -15.65
CA ILE A 183 -2.87 10.54 -15.03
C ILE A 183 -1.97 11.32 -14.06
N ASP A 184 -1.33 10.63 -13.13
CA ASP A 184 -0.62 11.24 -12.00
C ASP A 184 0.79 11.70 -12.38
N GLU A 185 1.51 10.90 -13.17
CA GLU A 185 2.93 11.09 -13.48
C GLU A 185 3.19 11.49 -14.94
N LYS A 186 2.12 11.60 -15.75
CA LYS A 186 2.17 12.01 -17.17
C LYS A 186 2.99 11.08 -18.08
N HIS A 187 3.08 9.80 -17.72
CA HIS A 187 3.73 8.73 -18.50
C HIS A 187 2.91 8.29 -19.72
N VAL A 188 2.65 9.20 -20.66
CA VAL A 188 1.80 8.99 -21.85
C VAL A 188 2.24 7.81 -22.73
N GLU A 189 3.52 7.43 -22.68
CA GLU A 189 4.09 6.27 -23.36
C GLU A 189 3.51 4.93 -22.89
N MET A 190 2.87 4.89 -21.72
CA MET A 190 2.26 3.68 -21.16
C MET A 190 0.86 3.39 -21.74
N VAL A 191 0.22 4.37 -22.37
CA VAL A 191 -1.15 4.26 -22.90
C VAL A 191 -1.35 3.06 -23.83
N PRO A 192 -0.47 2.78 -24.82
CA PRO A 192 -0.67 1.67 -25.74
C PRO A 192 -0.70 0.31 -25.02
N LEU A 193 0.19 0.10 -24.04
CA LEU A 193 0.20 -1.13 -23.25
C LEU A 193 -1.03 -1.20 -22.34
N ALA A 194 -1.38 -0.11 -21.65
CA ALA A 194 -2.56 -0.06 -20.78
C ALA A 194 -3.84 -0.44 -21.54
N GLN A 195 -4.06 0.14 -22.72
CA GLN A 195 -5.18 -0.20 -23.60
C GLN A 195 -5.14 -1.65 -24.08
N CYS A 196 -3.95 -2.17 -24.40
CA CYS A 196 -3.77 -3.56 -24.80
C CYS A 196 -4.20 -4.51 -23.68
N LEU A 197 -3.69 -4.31 -22.46
CA LEU A 197 -4.03 -5.10 -21.28
C LEU A 197 -5.53 -5.03 -20.97
N TYR A 198 -6.10 -3.83 -21.00
CA TYR A 198 -7.54 -3.60 -20.77
C TYR A 198 -8.41 -4.36 -21.77
N ARG A 199 -8.08 -4.34 -23.06
CA ARG A 199 -8.81 -5.08 -24.09
C ARG A 199 -8.78 -6.60 -23.87
N TYR A 200 -7.64 -7.16 -23.47
CA TYR A 200 -7.56 -8.59 -23.17
C TYR A 200 -8.31 -8.96 -21.90
N MET A 201 -8.28 -8.10 -20.86
CA MET A 201 -9.14 -8.26 -19.68
C MET A 201 -10.61 -8.35 -20.09
N LEU A 202 -11.10 -7.37 -20.87
CA LEU A 202 -12.49 -7.35 -21.35
C LEU A 202 -12.86 -8.62 -22.12
N ALA A 203 -12.02 -9.04 -23.06
CA ALA A 203 -12.27 -10.22 -23.89
C ALA A 203 -12.40 -11.51 -23.06
N ILE A 204 -11.53 -11.69 -22.05
CA ILE A 204 -11.57 -12.85 -21.17
C ILE A 204 -12.83 -12.80 -20.29
N PHE A 205 -13.15 -11.65 -19.69
CA PHE A 205 -14.36 -11.51 -18.89
C PHE A 205 -15.64 -11.73 -19.71
N GLN A 206 -15.68 -11.27 -20.95
CA GLN A 206 -16.81 -11.53 -21.87
C GLN A 206 -16.94 -13.01 -22.26
N THR A 207 -15.81 -13.72 -22.39
CA THR A 207 -15.77 -15.14 -22.78
C THR A 207 -16.15 -16.06 -21.64
N TYR A 208 -15.61 -15.83 -20.45
CA TYR A 208 -15.77 -16.71 -19.29
C TYR A 208 -16.89 -16.27 -18.34
N GLY A 209 -17.41 -15.05 -18.53
CA GLY A 209 -18.58 -14.54 -17.85
C GLY A 209 -19.90 -15.01 -18.45
N SER A 210 -20.96 -14.98 -17.64
CA SER A 210 -22.33 -15.19 -18.13
C SER A 210 -22.90 -13.89 -18.71
N ARG A 211 -24.02 -13.98 -19.45
CA ARG A 211 -24.72 -12.78 -19.96
C ARG A 211 -25.12 -11.81 -18.83
N GLY A 212 -25.49 -12.34 -17.66
CA GLY A 212 -25.79 -11.54 -16.48
C GLY A 212 -24.56 -10.80 -15.94
N PHE A 213 -23.41 -11.48 -15.89
CA PHE A 213 -22.16 -10.86 -15.50
C PHE A 213 -21.71 -9.76 -16.47
N ASN A 214 -21.90 -9.92 -17.78
CA ASN A 214 -21.45 -8.91 -18.73
C ASN A 214 -22.16 -7.56 -18.54
N ALA A 215 -23.43 -7.57 -18.14
CA ALA A 215 -24.15 -6.35 -17.76
C ALA A 215 -23.56 -5.73 -16.49
N GLU A 216 -23.37 -6.53 -15.44
CA GLU A 216 -22.76 -6.11 -14.17
C GLU A 216 -21.34 -5.54 -14.37
N ALA A 217 -20.51 -6.21 -15.17
CA ALA A 217 -19.15 -5.78 -15.46
C ALA A 217 -19.15 -4.43 -16.19
N SER A 218 -20.07 -4.22 -17.13
CA SER A 218 -20.22 -2.93 -17.83
C SER A 218 -20.55 -1.79 -16.87
N GLU A 219 -21.41 -2.04 -15.88
CA GLU A 219 -21.71 -1.07 -14.83
C GLU A 219 -20.48 -0.78 -13.96
N ILE A 220 -19.72 -1.82 -13.57
CA ILE A 220 -18.48 -1.67 -12.81
C ILE A 220 -17.43 -0.84 -13.56
N TYR A 221 -17.22 -1.10 -14.87
CA TYR A 221 -16.30 -0.28 -15.67
C TYR A 221 -16.75 1.18 -15.71
N THR A 222 -18.04 1.42 -15.92
CA THR A 222 -18.60 2.78 -15.94
C THR A 222 -18.43 3.48 -14.59
N GLN A 223 -18.62 2.77 -13.48
CA GLN A 223 -18.39 3.29 -12.13
C GLN A 223 -16.93 3.68 -11.92
N MET A 224 -15.99 2.81 -12.28
CA MET A 224 -14.56 3.09 -12.15
C MET A 224 -14.15 4.32 -12.97
N ASP A 225 -14.55 4.37 -14.24
CA ASP A 225 -14.22 5.48 -15.13
C ASP A 225 -14.84 6.80 -14.65
N SER A 226 -16.08 6.75 -14.14
CA SER A 226 -16.78 7.93 -13.58
C SER A 226 -16.11 8.42 -12.30
N ALA A 227 -15.71 7.51 -11.40
CA ALA A 227 -14.98 7.85 -10.18
C ALA A 227 -13.60 8.45 -10.48
N GLN A 228 -12.88 7.91 -11.47
CA GLN A 228 -11.60 8.45 -11.92
C GLN A 228 -11.75 9.86 -12.51
N GLN A 229 -12.77 10.06 -13.36
CA GLN A 229 -13.08 11.37 -13.91
C GLN A 229 -13.49 12.36 -12.81
N TRP A 230 -14.27 11.93 -11.82
CA TRP A 230 -14.64 12.75 -10.68
C TRP A 230 -13.41 13.19 -9.89
N GLU A 231 -12.47 12.29 -9.62
CA GLU A 231 -11.22 12.60 -8.91
C GLU A 231 -10.39 13.62 -9.68
N LEU A 232 -10.24 13.46 -11.00
CA LEU A 232 -9.54 14.43 -11.84
C LEU A 232 -10.14 15.84 -11.71
N MET A 233 -11.46 15.94 -11.70
CA MET A 233 -12.18 17.22 -11.66
C MET A 233 -12.15 17.90 -10.30
N HIS A 234 -12.19 17.13 -9.20
CA HIS A 234 -12.42 17.66 -7.85
C HIS A 234 -11.22 17.50 -6.90
N CYS A 235 -10.30 16.60 -7.20
CA CYS A 235 -9.16 16.31 -6.33
C CYS A 235 -7.84 16.90 -6.84
N THR A 236 -7.79 17.48 -8.05
CA THR A 236 -6.57 18.13 -8.56
C THR A 236 -6.55 19.62 -8.22
N MET A 237 -5.55 20.10 -7.50
CA MET A 237 -5.44 21.51 -7.12
C MET A 237 -5.01 22.42 -8.30
N PRO A 238 -5.46 23.69 -8.35
CA PRO A 238 -6.26 24.38 -7.32
C PRO A 238 -7.76 24.08 -7.42
N GLN A 239 -8.40 23.98 -6.25
CA GLN A 239 -9.86 23.80 -6.15
C GLN A 239 -10.51 24.93 -5.38
N LYS A 240 -11.69 25.37 -5.84
CA LYS A 240 -12.48 26.42 -5.15
C LYS A 240 -13.17 25.90 -3.90
N GLN A 241 -13.55 24.63 -3.93
CA GLN A 241 -14.23 23.92 -2.85
C GLN A 241 -13.49 22.60 -2.63
N LEU A 242 -13.38 22.18 -1.38
CA LEU A 242 -12.82 20.87 -1.06
C LEU A 242 -13.77 19.77 -1.56
N PRO A 243 -13.23 18.63 -2.07
CA PRO A 243 -14.04 17.54 -2.57
C PRO A 243 -14.89 16.91 -1.47
N ASP A 244 -16.16 16.65 -1.77
CA ASP A 244 -17.03 15.81 -0.95
C ASP A 244 -16.95 14.36 -1.42
N PHE A 245 -16.35 13.50 -0.59
CA PHE A 245 -16.15 12.09 -0.90
C PHE A 245 -17.42 11.23 -0.77
N GLN A 246 -18.62 11.82 -0.61
CA GLN A 246 -19.92 11.12 -0.67
C GLN A 246 -19.98 9.90 0.25
N ALA A 247 -19.74 10.10 1.55
CA ALA A 247 -19.63 9.00 2.52
C ALA A 247 -18.58 7.92 2.16
N TYR A 248 -17.58 8.30 1.37
CA TYR A 248 -16.47 7.49 0.87
C TYR A 248 -16.84 6.48 -0.23
N ASP A 249 -18.05 6.54 -0.78
CA ASP A 249 -18.49 5.61 -1.83
C ASP A 249 -17.57 5.66 -3.07
N VAL A 250 -17.14 6.88 -3.45
CA VAL A 250 -16.23 7.09 -4.59
C VAL A 250 -14.89 6.36 -4.43
N LEU A 251 -14.44 6.12 -3.20
CA LEU A 251 -13.21 5.35 -2.93
C LEU A 251 -13.39 3.87 -3.29
N ALA A 252 -14.58 3.31 -3.03
CA ALA A 252 -14.90 1.95 -3.44
C ALA A 252 -15.05 1.85 -4.96
N GLU A 253 -15.70 2.84 -5.57
CA GLU A 253 -15.99 2.87 -7.01
C GLU A 253 -14.71 2.92 -7.84
N LYS A 254 -13.73 3.76 -7.46
CA LYS A 254 -12.41 3.81 -8.13
C LYS A 254 -11.71 2.46 -8.17
N SER A 255 -11.88 1.65 -7.13
CA SER A 255 -11.27 0.33 -6.99
C SER A 255 -12.22 -0.84 -7.26
N ALA A 256 -13.41 -0.59 -7.83
CA ALA A 256 -14.47 -1.58 -7.97
C ALA A 256 -14.07 -2.80 -8.83
N GLY A 257 -13.03 -2.66 -9.65
CA GLY A 257 -12.43 -3.75 -10.43
C GLY A 257 -11.98 -4.96 -9.61
N TYR A 258 -11.73 -4.81 -8.30
CA TYR A 258 -11.50 -5.94 -7.38
C TYR A 258 -12.65 -6.96 -7.36
N MET A 259 -13.86 -6.53 -7.70
CA MET A 259 -15.07 -7.36 -7.66
C MET A 259 -15.26 -8.20 -8.93
N LEU A 260 -14.58 -7.88 -10.03
CA LEU A 260 -14.85 -8.50 -11.33
C LEU A 260 -14.64 -10.02 -11.33
N GLY A 261 -13.48 -10.50 -10.90
CA GLY A 261 -13.20 -11.93 -10.79
C GLY A 261 -14.18 -12.69 -9.87
N PRO A 262 -14.41 -12.23 -8.62
CA PRO A 262 -15.38 -12.81 -7.70
C PRO A 262 -16.80 -12.87 -8.26
N LEU A 263 -17.27 -11.79 -8.89
CA LEU A 263 -18.62 -11.76 -9.48
C LEU A 263 -18.69 -12.66 -10.71
N ALA A 264 -17.70 -12.63 -11.60
CA ALA A 264 -17.63 -13.52 -12.75
C ALA A 264 -17.77 -14.99 -12.34
N LEU A 265 -17.06 -15.38 -11.28
CA LEU A 265 -17.15 -16.70 -10.68
C LEU A 265 -18.56 -17.02 -10.19
N LEU A 266 -19.19 -16.14 -9.41
CA LEU A 266 -20.53 -16.39 -8.87
C LEU A 266 -21.58 -16.50 -9.99
N TYR A 267 -21.56 -15.59 -10.96
CA TYR A 267 -22.42 -15.66 -12.12
C TYR A 267 -22.18 -16.94 -12.96
N HIS A 268 -20.93 -17.39 -13.07
CA HIS A 268 -20.58 -18.65 -13.74
C HIS A 268 -21.16 -19.87 -13.00
N LEU A 269 -21.20 -19.83 -11.67
CA LEU A 269 -21.82 -20.88 -10.84
C LEU A 269 -23.36 -20.84 -10.86
N GLY A 270 -23.94 -19.82 -11.49
CA GLY A 270 -25.39 -19.68 -11.69
C GLY A 270 -26.09 -18.82 -10.64
N PHE A 271 -25.35 -18.01 -9.87
CA PHE A 271 -25.98 -17.02 -9.00
C PHE A 271 -26.59 -15.89 -9.83
N GLU A 272 -27.81 -15.48 -9.48
CA GLU A 272 -28.54 -14.42 -10.18
C GLU A 272 -28.16 -13.03 -9.65
N ALA A 273 -28.30 -12.00 -10.48
CA ALA A 273 -27.89 -10.63 -10.16
C ALA A 273 -28.49 -10.09 -8.85
N GLN A 274 -29.75 -10.41 -8.57
CA GLN A 274 -30.48 -9.95 -7.38
C GLN A 274 -30.48 -10.97 -6.23
N SER A 275 -29.68 -12.04 -6.36
CA SER A 275 -29.51 -13.00 -5.28
C SER A 275 -28.84 -12.35 -4.06
N LYS A 276 -29.13 -12.88 -2.87
CA LYS A 276 -28.50 -12.39 -1.63
C LYS A 276 -26.98 -12.56 -1.70
N GLU A 277 -26.50 -13.60 -2.35
CA GLU A 277 -25.09 -13.95 -2.48
C GLU A 277 -24.32 -12.90 -3.30
N ILE A 278 -24.86 -12.48 -4.45
CA ILE A 278 -24.27 -11.39 -5.26
C ILE A 278 -24.29 -10.07 -4.47
N ILE A 279 -25.44 -9.71 -3.88
CA ILE A 279 -25.58 -8.46 -3.12
C ILE A 279 -24.61 -8.41 -1.93
N GLN A 280 -24.49 -9.49 -1.15
CA GLN A 280 -23.56 -9.53 -0.02
C GLN A 280 -22.10 -9.56 -0.46
N THR A 281 -21.79 -10.15 -1.62
CA THR A 281 -20.44 -10.09 -2.20
C THR A 281 -20.07 -8.66 -2.59
N LYS A 282 -20.96 -7.94 -3.27
CA LYS A 282 -20.77 -6.51 -3.58
C LYS A 282 -20.60 -5.68 -2.31
N ARG A 283 -21.44 -5.91 -1.29
CA ARG A 283 -21.33 -5.21 0.01
C ARG A 283 -20.03 -5.49 0.74
N PHE A 284 -19.54 -6.73 0.69
CA PHE A 284 -18.23 -7.09 1.26
C PHE A 284 -17.12 -6.26 0.61
N PHE A 285 -17.03 -6.31 -0.72
CA PHE A 285 -15.97 -5.60 -1.44
C PHE A 285 -16.09 -4.10 -1.34
N HIS A 286 -17.29 -3.53 -1.46
CA HIS A 286 -17.51 -2.09 -1.29
C HIS A 286 -16.94 -1.59 0.05
N ASN A 287 -17.28 -2.24 1.17
CA ASN A 287 -16.77 -1.84 2.47
C ASN A 287 -15.27 -2.14 2.64
N PHE A 288 -14.79 -3.28 2.13
CA PHE A 288 -13.36 -3.61 2.13
C PHE A 288 -12.53 -2.55 1.39
N LEU A 289 -13.00 -2.11 0.22
CA LEU A 289 -12.29 -1.15 -0.63
C LEU A 289 -12.27 0.25 0.00
N ILE A 290 -13.35 0.70 0.63
CA ILE A 290 -13.34 1.94 1.42
C ILE A 290 -12.29 1.85 2.53
N ALA A 291 -12.33 0.78 3.32
CA ALA A 291 -11.39 0.59 4.43
C ALA A 291 -9.93 0.54 3.95
N LYS A 292 -9.69 -0.11 2.81
CA LYS A 292 -8.37 -0.16 2.18
C LYS A 292 -7.92 1.23 1.73
N GLN A 293 -8.72 1.91 0.93
CA GLN A 293 -8.35 3.20 0.33
C GLN A 293 -8.16 4.29 1.39
N LEU A 294 -8.99 4.32 2.43
CA LEU A 294 -8.75 5.22 3.57
C LEU A 294 -7.42 4.94 4.28
N GLY A 295 -7.01 3.67 4.36
CA GLY A 295 -5.71 3.29 4.89
C GLY A 295 -4.55 3.79 4.03
N ASP A 296 -4.70 3.73 2.70
CA ASP A 296 -3.73 4.25 1.74
C ASP A 296 -3.69 5.80 1.79
N ASP A 297 -4.83 6.48 1.79
CA ASP A 297 -4.93 7.94 1.93
C ASP A 297 -4.29 8.44 3.24
N MET A 298 -4.47 7.71 4.35
CA MET A 298 -3.79 8.03 5.62
C MET A 298 -2.27 7.93 5.54
N HIS A 299 -1.74 7.05 4.68
CA HIS A 299 -0.31 6.91 4.46
C HIS A 299 0.22 8.04 3.56
N ASP A 300 -0.52 8.37 2.51
CA ASP A 300 0.00 9.15 1.38
C ASP A 300 -0.40 10.64 1.39
N TRP A 301 -1.31 11.07 2.29
CA TRP A 301 -1.88 12.43 2.27
C TRP A 301 -0.88 13.58 2.15
N SER A 302 0.30 13.46 2.78
CA SER A 302 1.33 14.50 2.73
C SER A 302 2.01 14.55 1.37
N GLU A 303 2.30 13.39 0.78
CA GLU A 303 2.93 13.27 -0.54
C GLU A 303 1.95 13.70 -1.64
N ASP A 304 0.68 13.26 -1.55
CA ASP A 304 -0.39 13.68 -2.46
C ASP A 304 -0.59 15.19 -2.43
N LEU A 305 -0.70 15.77 -1.23
CA LEU A 305 -0.91 17.22 -1.10
C LEU A 305 0.27 18.01 -1.68
N LYS A 306 1.52 17.54 -1.48
CA LYS A 306 2.72 18.14 -2.10
C LYS A 306 2.68 18.04 -3.62
N ALA A 307 2.13 16.95 -4.16
CA ALA A 307 1.90 16.74 -5.58
C ALA A 307 0.64 17.46 -6.11
N LYS A 308 0.01 18.34 -5.30
CA LYS A 308 -1.22 19.07 -5.67
C LYS A 308 -2.42 18.15 -5.91
N ARG A 309 -2.45 16.99 -5.27
CA ARG A 309 -3.56 16.04 -5.27
C ARG A 309 -4.22 16.02 -3.89
N LEU A 310 -5.52 16.16 -3.86
CA LEU A 310 -6.35 16.00 -2.66
C LEU A 310 -6.78 14.55 -2.57
N ASN A 311 -6.83 14.04 -1.35
CA ASN A 311 -7.42 12.76 -1.02
C ASN A 311 -8.36 12.96 0.17
N SER A 312 -9.02 11.89 0.64
CA SER A 312 -10.03 12.03 1.69
C SER A 312 -9.47 12.60 3.00
N VAL A 313 -8.19 12.33 3.28
CA VAL A 313 -7.48 12.79 4.47
C VAL A 313 -7.04 14.25 4.32
N SER A 314 -6.40 14.61 3.20
CA SER A 314 -5.94 15.98 3.01
C SER A 314 -7.10 16.96 2.86
N ALA A 315 -8.21 16.57 2.24
CA ALA A 315 -9.44 17.37 2.24
C ALA A 315 -9.98 17.59 3.66
N TRP A 316 -10.05 16.53 4.49
CA TRP A 316 -10.49 16.64 5.88
C TRP A 316 -9.60 17.55 6.73
N LEU A 317 -8.28 17.54 6.50
CA LEU A 317 -7.32 18.39 7.19
C LEU A 317 -7.47 19.86 6.77
N LEU A 318 -7.53 20.13 5.47
CA LEU A 318 -7.64 21.48 4.91
C LEU A 318 -8.96 22.17 5.27
N ASP A 319 -10.02 21.39 5.46
CA ASP A 319 -11.31 21.86 5.97
C ASP A 319 -11.20 22.45 7.39
N ARG A 320 -10.20 22.03 8.17
CA ARG A 320 -10.02 22.44 9.57
C ARG A 320 -8.93 23.46 9.78
N THR A 321 -7.86 23.39 9.00
CA THR A 321 -6.73 24.30 9.12
C THR A 321 -5.91 24.29 7.84
N GLN A 322 -5.29 25.43 7.52
CA GLN A 322 -4.26 25.49 6.48
C GLN A 322 -2.84 25.39 7.06
N ASN A 323 -2.69 25.51 8.37
CA ASN A 323 -1.42 25.45 9.10
C ASN A 323 -1.39 24.23 10.02
N HIS A 324 -0.19 23.74 10.39
CA HIS A 324 -0.06 22.63 11.36
C HIS A 324 -0.80 21.34 10.97
N LEU A 325 -0.89 21.03 9.67
CA LEU A 325 -1.62 19.85 9.16
C LEU A 325 -1.10 18.54 9.77
N GLU A 326 0.23 18.41 9.92
CA GLU A 326 0.85 17.22 10.51
C GLU A 326 0.45 17.04 11.98
N GLU A 327 0.47 18.11 12.77
CA GLU A 327 0.04 18.08 14.17
C GLU A 327 -1.43 17.67 14.27
N LEU A 328 -2.31 18.28 13.48
CA LEU A 328 -3.73 17.93 13.45
C LEU A 328 -3.96 16.46 13.04
N PHE A 329 -3.23 15.98 12.04
CA PHE A 329 -3.32 14.60 11.58
C PHE A 329 -2.92 13.62 12.71
N TRP A 330 -1.78 13.83 13.35
CA TRP A 330 -1.30 12.95 14.42
C TRP A 330 -2.17 13.03 15.68
N ASP A 331 -2.65 14.22 16.04
CA ASP A 331 -3.45 14.40 17.24
C ASP A 331 -4.88 13.92 17.09
N GLN A 332 -5.51 14.17 15.94
CA GLN A 332 -6.93 13.88 15.73
C GLN A 332 -7.17 12.98 14.52
N GLY A 333 -6.60 13.32 13.36
CA GLY A 333 -6.87 12.65 12.08
C GLY A 333 -6.73 11.12 12.15
N VAL A 334 -5.62 10.61 12.70
CA VAL A 334 -5.40 9.16 12.85
C VAL A 334 -6.55 8.49 13.61
N SER A 335 -7.07 9.09 14.69
CA SER A 335 -8.18 8.46 15.44
C SER A 335 -9.49 8.46 14.64
N VAL A 336 -9.79 9.57 13.96
CA VAL A 336 -11.00 9.73 13.16
C VAL A 336 -11.06 8.68 12.06
N PHE A 337 -9.99 8.58 11.25
CA PHE A 337 -9.96 7.65 10.14
C PHE A 337 -9.91 6.19 10.59
N LEU A 338 -9.21 5.86 11.69
CA LEU A 338 -9.25 4.50 12.24
C LEU A 338 -10.64 4.07 12.70
N ILE A 339 -11.47 4.98 13.24
CA ILE A 339 -12.87 4.67 13.59
C ILE A 339 -13.68 4.34 12.33
N ILE A 340 -13.52 5.13 11.28
CA ILE A 340 -14.23 4.93 10.00
C ILE A 340 -13.79 3.61 9.36
N ILE A 341 -12.49 3.35 9.27
CA ILE A 341 -11.93 2.10 8.73
C ILE A 341 -12.48 0.89 9.51
N ARG A 342 -12.50 0.94 10.85
CA ARG A 342 -13.05 -0.15 11.69
C ARG A 342 -14.55 -0.39 11.43
N LYS A 343 -15.33 0.68 11.19
CA LYS A 343 -16.76 0.55 10.83
C LYS A 343 -16.94 -0.22 9.53
N HIS A 344 -16.18 0.13 8.48
CA HIS A 344 -16.25 -0.57 7.20
C HIS A 344 -15.71 -2.00 7.27
N ILE A 345 -14.63 -2.24 8.03
CA ILE A 345 -14.16 -3.60 8.35
C ILE A 345 -15.31 -4.44 8.95
N HIS A 346 -16.02 -3.91 9.94
CA HIS A 346 -17.14 -4.63 10.56
C HIS A 346 -18.28 -4.91 9.57
N ALA A 347 -18.61 -3.94 8.72
CA ALA A 347 -19.62 -4.10 7.69
C ALA A 347 -19.24 -5.16 6.64
N ALA A 348 -17.96 -5.19 6.22
CA ALA A 348 -17.44 -6.21 5.31
C ALA A 348 -17.55 -7.62 5.93
N GLU A 349 -17.15 -7.78 7.21
CA GLU A 349 -17.28 -9.06 7.91
C GLU A 349 -18.73 -9.50 8.09
N SER A 350 -19.64 -8.55 8.36
CA SER A 350 -21.06 -8.85 8.45
C SER A 350 -21.61 -9.30 7.10
N ALA A 351 -21.19 -8.70 6.00
CA ALA A 351 -21.58 -9.11 4.65
C ALA A 351 -21.12 -10.55 4.35
N LEU A 352 -19.88 -10.92 4.71
CA LEU A 352 -19.41 -12.31 4.59
C LEU A 352 -20.26 -13.29 5.40
N ARG A 353 -20.57 -12.95 6.66
CA ARG A 353 -21.38 -13.80 7.56
C ARG A 353 -22.80 -13.99 7.04
N LEU A 354 -23.37 -12.97 6.39
CA LEU A 354 -24.73 -13.00 5.85
C LEU A 354 -24.81 -13.64 4.46
N ASN A 355 -23.68 -13.98 3.84
CA ASN A 355 -23.63 -14.63 2.54
C ASN A 355 -23.74 -16.15 2.69
N SER A 356 -24.89 -16.71 2.34
CA SER A 356 -25.20 -18.13 2.57
C SER A 356 -24.32 -19.10 1.78
N ALA A 357 -23.76 -18.66 0.65
CA ALA A 357 -22.86 -19.47 -0.17
C ALA A 357 -21.46 -19.61 0.45
N ILE A 358 -21.07 -18.70 1.35
CA ILE A 358 -19.76 -18.66 1.99
C ILE A 358 -19.79 -19.49 3.27
N THR A 359 -19.11 -20.64 3.26
CA THR A 359 -19.00 -21.52 4.45
C THR A 359 -17.60 -21.54 5.05
N LYS A 360 -16.59 -21.10 4.28
CA LYS A 360 -15.18 -21.00 4.68
C LYS A 360 -14.72 -19.54 4.61
N PRO A 361 -15.29 -18.65 5.45
CA PRO A 361 -15.06 -17.21 5.35
C PRO A 361 -13.60 -16.81 5.53
N SER A 362 -12.75 -17.65 6.15
CA SER A 362 -11.32 -17.39 6.36
C SER A 362 -10.56 -17.06 5.06
N HIS A 363 -10.96 -17.62 3.92
CA HIS A 363 -10.31 -17.36 2.63
C HIS A 363 -10.49 -15.91 2.14
N LEU A 364 -11.66 -15.31 2.40
CA LEU A 364 -11.92 -13.90 2.07
C LEU A 364 -11.59 -12.97 3.23
N LYS A 365 -11.84 -13.39 4.47
CA LYS A 365 -11.60 -12.62 5.69
C LYS A 365 -10.13 -12.23 5.86
N LYS A 366 -9.18 -13.03 5.36
CA LYS A 366 -7.75 -12.67 5.38
C LYS A 366 -7.44 -11.31 4.73
N HIS A 367 -8.23 -10.89 3.73
CA HIS A 367 -8.10 -9.59 3.07
C HIS A 367 -8.55 -8.44 3.98
N VAL A 368 -9.46 -8.71 4.92
CA VAL A 368 -9.88 -7.71 5.92
C VAL A 368 -8.97 -7.75 7.16
N ASP A 369 -8.44 -8.92 7.50
CA ASP A 369 -7.59 -9.10 8.69
C ASP A 369 -6.30 -8.28 8.63
N TYR A 370 -5.72 -8.05 7.46
CA TYR A 370 -4.55 -7.17 7.37
C TYR A 370 -4.89 -5.71 7.72
N LEU A 371 -6.09 -5.23 7.36
CA LEU A 371 -6.56 -3.88 7.70
C LEU A 371 -6.82 -3.74 9.20
N LYS A 372 -7.32 -4.81 9.84
CA LYS A 372 -7.43 -4.87 11.31
C LYS A 372 -6.07 -4.74 11.98
N ASN A 373 -5.10 -5.53 11.53
CA ASN A 373 -3.74 -5.47 12.04
C ASN A 373 -3.11 -4.08 11.83
N MET A 374 -3.33 -3.46 10.67
CA MET A 374 -2.92 -2.08 10.41
C MET A 374 -3.53 -1.14 11.45
N CYS A 375 -4.85 -1.21 11.71
CA CYS A 375 -5.50 -0.36 12.70
C CYS A 375 -4.92 -0.53 14.11
N GLU A 376 -4.63 -1.76 14.52
CA GLU A 376 -4.04 -2.08 15.82
C GLU A 376 -2.61 -1.55 15.96
N ILE A 377 -1.77 -1.80 14.95
CA ILE A 377 -0.39 -1.32 14.91
C ILE A 377 -0.37 0.21 14.94
N THR A 378 -1.14 0.87 14.07
CA THR A 378 -1.19 2.34 14.01
C THR A 378 -1.67 2.95 15.33
N THR A 379 -2.66 2.34 15.98
CA THR A 379 -3.13 2.79 17.31
C THR A 379 -2.01 2.70 18.34
N ARG A 380 -1.32 1.55 18.39
CA ARG A 380 -0.23 1.29 19.34
C ARG A 380 0.96 2.22 19.11
N GLU A 381 1.41 2.36 17.87
CA GLU A 381 2.57 3.21 17.56
C GLU A 381 2.27 4.68 17.80
N ARG A 382 1.05 5.15 17.52
CA ARG A 382 0.61 6.49 17.91
C ARG A 382 0.62 6.69 19.42
N GLN A 383 0.15 5.72 20.20
CA GLN A 383 0.17 5.82 21.66
C GLN A 383 1.59 5.89 22.19
N LYS A 384 2.50 5.02 21.70
CA LYS A 384 3.93 5.08 22.04
C LYS A 384 4.55 6.43 21.71
N ALA A 385 4.23 7.01 20.54
CA ALA A 385 4.72 8.32 20.16
C ALA A 385 4.20 9.42 21.10
N LYS A 386 2.92 9.38 21.49
CA LYS A 386 2.34 10.31 22.47
C LYS A 386 2.98 10.15 23.85
N ASP A 387 3.15 8.92 24.31
CA ASP A 387 3.81 8.62 25.59
C ASP A 387 5.24 9.16 25.56
N PHE A 388 6.01 8.88 24.51
CA PHE A 388 7.36 9.42 24.33
C PHE A 388 7.38 10.95 24.40
N LEU A 389 6.54 11.64 23.62
CA LEU A 389 6.48 13.10 23.61
C LEU A 389 6.06 13.69 24.96
N SER A 390 5.21 13.00 25.73
CA SER A 390 4.83 13.43 27.08
C SER A 390 6.00 13.44 28.07
N HIS A 391 7.02 12.60 27.85
CA HIS A 391 8.23 12.57 28.67
C HIS A 391 9.21 13.72 28.33
N TYR A 392 9.13 14.29 27.12
CA TYR A 392 9.94 15.43 26.68
C TYR A 392 9.26 16.79 26.88
N LYS A 393 7.93 16.81 27.04
CA LYS A 393 7.22 17.99 27.56
C LYS A 393 7.47 18.13 29.07
N ARG A 394 8.70 18.53 29.45
CA ARG A 394 9.02 19.03 30.80
C ARG A 394 9.59 20.45 30.70
N LYS A 395 8.78 21.37 31.21
CA LYS A 395 8.94 22.81 31.48
C LYS A 395 8.87 23.75 30.29
#